data_AF-A0A7S1MPK1-F1
#
_entry.id   AF-A0A7S1MPK1-F1
#
_cell.length_a   1.000
_cell.length_b   1.000
_cell.length_c   1.000
_cell.angle_alpha   90.00
_cell.angle_beta   90.00
_cell.angle_gamma   90.00
#
_symmetry.space_group_name_H-M   'P 1'
#
loop_
_entity.id
_entity.type
_entity.pdbx_description
1 polymer ?
#
loop_
_entity_poly.entity_id
_entity_poly.type
_entity_poly.pdbx_seq_one_letter_code
_entity_poly.pdbx_strand_id
1 'polypeptide(L)'
;MMAQSLLLPGAEAPRAGSYGTRAVAVVYMALGAVLVGTYVWGLLTLNAEFPASGGAQTLWGRIADPGNEWLMGIYYTSIGSAAIGFLPSLAYAFCIAPKLSRDLVNKICGSLAVFFVTECFWLPMCVAYLESPSAAVYTLIRLQLAVSGICGLSWFYFKVLAVPDEVAATVSAPLRLSAKAGTTIFVLHCAILDAIVWPPFFHK
;
A
#
# COMPACT_ATOMS: atom_id res chain seq x y z
N MET A 1 22.22 -16.87 -26.04
CA MET A 1 22.33 -18.12 -25.25
C MET A 1 20.97 -18.33 -24.58
N MET A 2 20.11 -19.09 -25.24
CA MET A 2 18.69 -19.29 -24.89
C MET A 2 18.58 -20.35 -23.80
N ALA A 3 18.07 -19.98 -22.63
CA ALA A 3 17.57 -20.96 -21.68
C ALA A 3 16.28 -21.55 -22.25
N GLN A 4 16.40 -22.71 -22.90
CA GLN A 4 15.26 -23.49 -23.36
C GLN A 4 14.43 -23.92 -22.15
N SER A 5 13.20 -23.41 -22.15
CA SER A 5 12.07 -23.77 -21.30
C SER A 5 11.95 -25.30 -21.13
N LEU A 6 12.38 -25.77 -19.96
CA LEU A 6 12.16 -27.12 -19.43
C LEU A 6 10.77 -27.23 -18.75
N LEU A 7 9.78 -26.51 -19.27
CA LEU A 7 8.39 -26.63 -18.83
C LEU A 7 7.66 -27.57 -19.78
N LEU A 8 7.33 -28.74 -19.26
CA LEU A 8 6.33 -29.64 -19.83
C LEU A 8 5.12 -28.80 -20.30
N PRO A 9 4.48 -29.14 -21.43
CA PRO A 9 3.16 -28.59 -21.81
C PRO A 9 2.13 -29.14 -20.81
N GLY A 10 2.19 -28.63 -19.58
CA GLY A 10 1.33 -28.98 -18.46
C GLY A 10 0.04 -28.20 -18.58
N ALA A 11 -1.08 -28.89 -18.38
CA ALA A 11 -2.44 -28.37 -18.41
C ALA A 11 -2.53 -26.91 -17.93
N GLU A 12 -3.22 -26.05 -18.71
CA GLU A 12 -3.49 -24.67 -18.33
C GLU A 12 -3.93 -24.63 -16.86
N ALA A 13 -3.15 -23.96 -16.01
CA ALA A 13 -3.46 -23.86 -14.59
C ALA A 13 -4.90 -23.34 -14.45
N PRO A 14 -5.75 -23.95 -13.59
CA PRO A 14 -7.15 -23.60 -13.54
C PRO A 14 -7.31 -22.12 -13.18
N ARG A 15 -8.02 -21.40 -14.06
CA ARG A 15 -8.38 -19.99 -13.85
C ARG A 15 -9.14 -19.83 -12.54
N ALA A 16 -8.93 -18.71 -11.86
CA ALA A 16 -9.53 -18.44 -10.57
C ALA A 16 -11.05 -18.23 -10.66
N GLY A 17 -11.56 -17.66 -11.75
CA GLY A 17 -12.99 -17.40 -11.92
C GLY A 17 -13.58 -16.57 -10.78
N SER A 18 -14.74 -16.98 -10.26
CA SER A 18 -15.43 -16.28 -9.17
C SER A 18 -14.63 -16.20 -7.86
N TYR A 19 -13.72 -17.14 -7.62
CA TYR A 19 -12.81 -17.08 -6.48
C TYR A 19 -11.93 -15.83 -6.55
N GLY A 20 -11.37 -15.53 -7.72
CA GLY A 20 -10.50 -14.36 -7.90
C GLY A 20 -11.22 -13.05 -7.60
N THR A 21 -12.44 -12.90 -8.11
CA THR A 21 -13.28 -11.73 -7.85
C THR A 21 -13.60 -11.58 -6.36
N ARG A 22 -13.94 -12.68 -5.67
CA ARG A 22 -14.23 -12.65 -4.22
C ARG A 22 -12.99 -12.31 -3.39
N ALA A 23 -11.84 -12.87 -3.73
CA ALA A 23 -10.58 -12.59 -3.05
C ALA A 23 -10.22 -11.10 -3.17
N VAL A 24 -10.33 -10.53 -4.37
CA VAL A 24 -10.14 -9.08 -4.59
C VAL A 24 -11.13 -8.27 -3.77
N ALA A 25 -12.43 -8.60 -3.79
CA ALA A 25 -13.43 -7.88 -3.02
C ALA A 25 -13.11 -7.88 -1.51
N VAL A 26 -12.80 -9.04 -0.94
CA VAL A 26 -12.47 -9.17 0.49
C VAL A 26 -11.22 -8.38 0.83
N VAL A 27 -10.11 -8.57 0.10
CA VAL A 27 -8.85 -7.91 0.44
C VAL A 27 -8.91 -6.41 0.16
N TYR A 28 -9.29 -6.00 -1.05
CA TYR A 28 -9.24 -4.58 -1.41
C TYR A 28 -10.30 -3.73 -0.71
N MET A 29 -11.51 -4.27 -0.54
CA MET A 29 -12.63 -3.50 0.00
C MET A 29 -12.76 -3.71 1.51
N ALA A 30 -12.86 -4.96 1.97
CA ALA A 30 -13.14 -5.20 3.39
C ALA A 30 -11.92 -4.88 4.27
N LEU A 31 -10.73 -5.42 3.95
CA LEU A 31 -9.52 -5.06 4.71
C LEU A 31 -9.11 -3.61 4.48
N GLY A 32 -9.27 -3.09 3.25
CA GLY A 32 -9.07 -1.67 2.97
C GLY A 32 -9.98 -0.76 3.81
N ALA A 33 -11.25 -1.12 4.00
CA ALA A 33 -12.17 -0.38 4.85
C ALA A 33 -11.78 -0.44 6.34
N VAL A 34 -11.30 -1.58 6.83
CA VAL A 34 -10.77 -1.72 8.19
C VAL A 34 -9.57 -0.78 8.38
N LEU A 35 -8.63 -0.78 7.43
CA LEU A 35 -7.46 0.11 7.46
C LEU A 35 -7.88 1.59 7.46
N VAL A 36 -8.79 2.00 6.58
CA VAL A 36 -9.32 3.37 6.58
C VAL A 36 -9.96 3.70 7.93
N GLY A 37 -10.66 2.74 8.54
CA GLY A 37 -11.22 2.87 9.89
C GLY A 37 -10.15 3.17 10.94
N THR A 38 -9.00 2.49 10.93
CA THR A 38 -7.91 2.77 11.89
C THR A 38 -7.28 4.14 11.65
N TYR A 39 -7.22 4.61 10.40
CA TYR A 39 -6.71 5.94 10.07
C TYR A 39 -7.65 7.04 10.53
N VAL A 40 -8.96 6.88 10.28
CA VAL A 40 -9.98 7.83 10.74
C VAL A 40 -9.98 7.90 12.26
N TRP A 41 -9.98 6.75 12.95
CA TRP A 41 -9.87 6.71 14.41
C TRP A 41 -8.61 7.43 14.90
N GLY A 42 -7.44 7.08 14.36
CA GLY A 42 -6.17 7.67 14.79
C GLY A 42 -6.14 9.19 14.60
N LEU A 43 -6.59 9.71 13.46
CA LEU A 43 -6.66 11.15 13.20
C LEU A 43 -7.62 11.87 14.18
N LEU A 44 -8.78 11.27 14.48
CA LEU A 44 -9.73 11.83 15.43
C LEU A 44 -9.14 11.86 16.85
N THR A 45 -8.51 10.76 17.29
CA THR A 45 -7.82 10.68 18.59
C THR A 45 -6.74 11.74 18.70
N LEU A 46 -5.89 11.87 17.68
CA LEU A 46 -4.80 12.85 17.68
C LEU A 46 -5.29 14.29 17.77
N ASN A 47 -6.35 14.62 17.04
CA ASN A 47 -6.94 15.96 17.07
C ASN A 47 -7.64 16.26 18.40
N ALA A 48 -8.23 15.26 19.05
CA ALA A 48 -8.91 15.41 20.32
C ALA A 48 -7.92 15.52 21.50
N GLU A 49 -6.87 14.71 21.51
CA GLU A 49 -5.95 14.58 22.65
C GLU A 49 -4.76 15.55 22.58
N PHE A 50 -4.33 15.96 21.37
CA PHE A 50 -3.17 16.83 21.18
C PHE A 50 -3.49 18.18 20.50
N PRO A 51 -4.61 18.89 20.82
CA PRO A 51 -5.01 20.08 20.09
C PRO A 51 -4.00 21.23 20.21
N ALA A 52 -3.37 21.39 21.38
CA ALA A 52 -2.36 22.42 21.62
C ALA A 52 -1.07 22.22 20.80
N SER A 53 -0.84 21.01 20.30
CA SER A 53 0.32 20.69 19.45
C SER A 53 -0.05 20.62 17.95
N GLY A 54 -1.24 21.11 17.57
CA GLY A 54 -1.73 21.04 16.18
C GLY A 54 -2.43 19.72 15.82
N GLY A 55 -2.75 18.87 16.80
CA GLY A 55 -3.47 17.62 16.59
C GLY A 55 -2.68 16.61 15.77
N ALA A 56 -3.31 16.05 14.74
CA ALA A 56 -2.65 15.16 13.77
C ALA A 56 -1.42 15.82 13.12
N GLN A 57 -1.34 17.17 13.08
CA GLN A 57 -0.19 17.84 12.52
C GLN A 57 1.12 17.62 13.25
N THR A 58 1.06 17.23 14.52
CA THR A 58 2.27 16.89 15.27
C THR A 58 3.02 15.68 14.70
N LEU A 59 2.35 14.77 13.97
CA LEU A 59 3.01 13.62 13.35
C LEU A 59 4.02 13.99 12.27
N TRP A 60 3.82 15.15 11.65
CA TRP A 60 4.70 15.64 10.59
C TRP A 60 6.05 16.13 11.12
N GLY A 61 6.17 16.40 12.43
CA GLY A 61 7.42 16.82 13.05
C GLY A 61 8.10 17.93 12.24
N ARG A 62 9.34 17.69 11.83
CA ARG A 62 10.19 18.67 11.15
C ARG A 62 9.79 18.97 9.70
N ILE A 63 8.91 18.17 9.07
CA ILE A 63 8.43 18.53 7.73
C ILE A 63 7.49 19.75 7.78
N ALA A 64 6.95 20.08 8.96
CA ALA A 64 6.12 21.25 9.19
C ALA A 64 6.93 22.48 9.67
N ASP A 65 8.25 22.36 9.84
CA ASP A 65 9.10 23.48 10.25
C ASP A 65 9.08 24.61 9.20
N PRO A 66 9.16 25.89 9.61
CA PRO A 66 9.25 27.01 8.67
C PRO A 66 10.42 26.84 7.69
N GLY A 67 10.16 27.03 6.39
CA GLY A 67 11.13 26.80 5.31
C GLY A 67 11.09 25.39 4.70
N ASN A 68 10.34 24.45 5.29
CA ASN A 68 10.13 23.10 4.79
C ASN A 68 8.75 22.91 4.11
N GLU A 69 8.05 23.98 3.75
CA GLU A 69 6.69 23.91 3.20
C GLU A 69 6.63 23.06 1.91
N TRP A 70 7.71 23.04 1.14
CA TRP A 70 7.85 22.20 -0.04
C TRP A 70 7.85 20.70 0.29
N LEU A 71 8.43 20.27 1.43
CA LEU A 71 8.38 18.89 1.89
C LEU A 71 6.96 18.48 2.21
N MET A 72 6.20 19.36 2.87
CA MET A 72 4.78 19.14 3.15
C MET A 72 3.98 19.00 1.84
N GLY A 73 4.29 19.83 0.83
CA GLY A 73 3.70 19.71 -0.50
C GLY A 73 3.98 18.36 -1.16
N ILE A 74 5.23 17.87 -1.09
CA ILE A 74 5.60 16.54 -1.61
C ILE A 74 4.87 15.44 -0.82
N TYR A 75 4.82 15.54 0.50
CA TYR A 75 4.12 14.58 1.35
C TYR A 75 2.66 14.43 0.91
N TYR A 76 1.89 15.52 0.89
CA TYR A 76 0.47 15.50 0.51
C TYR A 76 0.24 15.09 -0.95
N THR A 77 1.11 15.53 -1.86
CA THR A 77 1.01 15.13 -3.27
C THR A 77 1.24 13.64 -3.43
N SER A 78 2.25 13.09 -2.75
CA SER A 78 2.59 11.66 -2.86
C SER A 78 1.51 10.76 -2.26
N ILE A 79 1.03 11.04 -1.04
CA ILE A 79 -0.03 10.25 -0.40
C ILE A 79 -1.36 10.38 -1.15
N GLY A 80 -1.70 11.59 -1.59
CA GLY A 80 -2.91 11.83 -2.39
C GLY A 80 -2.87 11.10 -3.73
N SER A 81 -1.73 11.13 -4.42
CA SER A 81 -1.55 10.39 -5.68
C SER A 81 -1.58 8.87 -5.48
N ALA A 82 -1.03 8.36 -4.37
CA ALA A 82 -1.12 6.95 -4.00
C ALA A 82 -2.57 6.53 -3.75
N ALA A 83 -3.34 7.32 -3.00
CA ALA A 83 -4.75 7.07 -2.70
C ALA A 83 -5.62 7.11 -3.96
N ILE A 84 -5.45 8.12 -4.82
CA ILE A 84 -6.17 8.21 -6.11
C ILE A 84 -5.75 7.06 -7.04
N GLY A 85 -4.45 6.76 -7.11
CA GLY A 85 -3.89 5.68 -7.93
C GLY A 85 -4.35 4.28 -7.52
N PHE A 86 -4.77 4.10 -6.26
CA PHE A 86 -5.36 2.86 -5.79
C PHE A 86 -6.68 2.52 -6.50
N LEU A 87 -7.51 3.51 -6.88
CA LEU A 87 -8.81 3.27 -7.51
C LEU A 87 -8.73 2.58 -8.88
N PRO A 88 -7.96 3.08 -9.88
CA PRO A 88 -7.78 2.36 -11.13
C PRO A 88 -7.05 1.02 -10.91
N SER A 89 -6.15 0.95 -9.93
CA SER A 89 -5.50 -0.29 -9.52
C SER A 89 -6.52 -1.34 -9.05
N LEU A 90 -7.49 -0.96 -8.22
CA LEU A 90 -8.60 -1.81 -7.76
C LEU A 90 -9.49 -2.26 -8.92
N ALA A 91 -9.94 -1.33 -9.77
CA ALA A 91 -10.76 -1.65 -10.92
C ALA A 91 -10.06 -2.66 -11.85
N TYR A 92 -8.77 -2.45 -12.11
CA TYR A 92 -7.95 -3.38 -12.88
C TYR A 92 -7.86 -4.76 -12.23
N ALA A 93 -7.70 -4.83 -10.91
CA ALA A 93 -7.67 -6.10 -10.17
C ALA A 93 -8.95 -6.92 -10.38
N PHE A 94 -10.13 -6.27 -10.30
CA PHE A 94 -11.41 -6.93 -10.58
C PHE A 94 -11.51 -7.48 -12.01
N CYS A 95 -10.97 -6.75 -12.99
CA CYS A 95 -11.01 -7.17 -14.40
C CYS A 95 -10.10 -8.36 -14.72
N ILE A 96 -8.95 -8.48 -14.06
CA ILE A 96 -7.97 -9.55 -14.32
C ILE A 96 -8.16 -10.76 -13.42
N ALA A 97 -8.57 -10.60 -12.16
CA ALA A 97 -8.60 -11.67 -11.17
C ALA A 97 -9.32 -12.96 -11.61
N PRO A 98 -10.50 -12.93 -12.27
CA PRO A 98 -11.13 -14.18 -12.70
C PRO A 98 -10.37 -14.92 -13.81
N LYS A 99 -9.47 -14.23 -14.52
CA LYS A 99 -8.69 -14.76 -15.65
C LYS A 99 -7.31 -15.26 -15.23
N LEU A 100 -6.82 -14.88 -14.04
CA LEU A 100 -5.54 -15.32 -13.50
C LEU A 100 -5.62 -16.74 -12.93
N SER A 101 -4.46 -17.38 -12.73
CA SER A 101 -4.37 -18.59 -11.92
C SER A 101 -4.70 -18.28 -10.46
N ARG A 102 -5.22 -19.27 -9.72
CA ARG A 102 -5.51 -19.11 -8.27
C ARG A 102 -4.26 -18.75 -7.47
N ASP A 103 -3.12 -19.33 -7.81
CA ASP A 103 -1.84 -19.04 -7.15
C ASP A 103 -1.45 -17.56 -7.28
N LEU A 104 -1.54 -16.99 -8.48
CA LEU A 104 -1.19 -15.59 -8.69
C LEU A 104 -2.19 -14.64 -8.02
N VAL A 105 -3.49 -14.96 -8.02
CA VAL A 105 -4.49 -14.23 -7.22
C VAL A 105 -4.10 -14.24 -5.75
N ASN A 106 -3.73 -15.40 -5.20
CA ASN A 106 -3.37 -15.55 -3.79
C ASN A 106 -2.11 -14.77 -3.44
N LYS A 107 -1.13 -14.72 -4.35
CA LYS A 107 0.07 -13.91 -4.16
C LYS A 107 -0.25 -12.42 -4.16
N ILE A 108 -1.03 -11.92 -5.13
CA ILE A 108 -1.47 -10.52 -5.19
C ILE A 108 -2.29 -10.14 -3.96
N CYS A 109 -3.32 -10.94 -3.63
CA CYS A 109 -4.22 -10.65 -2.53
C CYS A 109 -3.55 -10.87 -1.17
N GLY A 110 -2.71 -11.89 -1.05
CA GLY A 110 -1.97 -12.21 0.17
C GLY A 110 -0.97 -11.12 0.53
N SER A 111 -0.16 -10.66 -0.42
CA SER A 111 0.80 -9.57 -0.17
C SER A 111 0.08 -8.27 0.24
N LEU A 112 -1.04 -7.95 -0.41
CA LEU A 112 -1.82 -6.76 -0.07
C LEU A 112 -2.58 -6.91 1.26
N ALA A 113 -3.06 -8.11 1.59
CA ALA A 113 -3.70 -8.38 2.87
C ALA A 113 -2.72 -8.22 4.03
N VAL A 114 -1.50 -8.75 3.91
CA VAL A 114 -0.45 -8.55 4.92
C VAL A 114 -0.10 -7.07 5.04
N PHE A 115 0.05 -6.36 3.91
CA PHE A 115 0.24 -4.91 3.91
C PHE A 115 -0.86 -4.18 4.69
N PHE A 116 -2.14 -4.46 4.43
CA PHE A 116 -3.23 -3.80 5.14
C PHE A 116 -3.25 -4.13 6.63
N VAL A 117 -2.95 -5.38 7.00
CA VAL A 117 -2.88 -5.78 8.41
C VAL A 117 -1.73 -5.06 9.11
N THR A 118 -0.55 -4.94 8.49
CA THR A 118 0.59 -4.24 9.11
C THR A 118 0.32 -2.74 9.22
N GLU A 119 -0.28 -2.13 8.20
CA GLU A 119 -0.65 -0.70 8.22
C GLU A 119 -1.75 -0.37 9.24
N CYS A 120 -2.58 -1.34 9.65
CA CYS A 120 -3.57 -1.11 10.72
C CYS A 120 -2.93 -0.68 12.03
N PHE A 121 -1.65 -1.00 12.26
CA PHE A 121 -0.91 -0.63 13.48
C PHE A 121 -0.23 0.73 13.40
N TRP A 122 -0.08 1.33 12.22
CA TRP A 122 0.72 2.55 12.06
C TRP A 122 0.17 3.73 12.89
N LEU A 123 -1.09 4.14 12.63
CA LEU A 123 -1.72 5.24 13.39
C LEU A 123 -1.82 4.96 14.90
N PRO A 124 -2.26 3.77 15.35
CA PRO A 124 -2.24 3.43 16.77
C PRO A 124 -0.87 3.55 17.42
N MET A 125 0.21 3.12 16.76
CA MET A 125 1.56 3.29 17.30
C MET A 125 2.00 4.75 17.31
N CYS A 126 1.59 5.55 16.31
CA CYS A 126 1.81 6.99 16.29
C CYS A 126 1.12 7.70 17.46
N VAL A 127 -0.12 7.33 17.80
CA VAL A 127 -0.81 7.82 19.01
C VAL A 127 -0.02 7.44 20.26
N ALA A 128 0.31 6.16 20.42
CA ALA A 128 1.08 5.67 21.57
C ALA A 128 2.44 6.36 21.72
N TYR A 129 3.11 6.67 20.60
CA TYR A 129 4.37 7.39 20.59
C TYR A 129 4.23 8.82 21.08
N LEU A 130 3.13 9.51 20.76
CA LEU A 130 2.90 10.87 21.24
C LEU A 130 2.45 10.92 22.70
N GLU A 131 1.69 9.93 23.17
CA GLU A 131 1.31 9.80 24.58
C GLU A 131 2.53 9.51 25.46
N SER A 132 3.40 8.58 25.03
CA SER A 132 4.59 8.18 25.79
C SER A 132 5.79 7.97 24.85
N PRO A 133 6.51 9.06 24.51
CA PRO A 133 7.64 8.99 23.59
C PRO A 133 8.73 8.05 24.10
N SER A 134 9.08 7.05 23.31
CA SER A 134 10.16 6.12 23.61
C SER A 134 10.87 5.63 22.34
N ALA A 135 12.17 5.38 22.46
CA ALA A 135 12.99 4.85 21.36
C ALA A 135 12.48 3.48 20.87
N ALA A 136 11.90 2.68 21.78
CA ALA A 136 11.31 1.39 21.46
C ALA A 136 10.10 1.53 20.52
N VAL A 137 9.12 2.37 20.87
CA VAL A 137 7.93 2.60 20.04
C VAL A 137 8.32 3.21 18.68
N TYR A 138 9.24 4.17 18.67
CA TYR A 138 9.75 4.74 17.41
C TYR A 138 10.39 3.67 16.51
N THR A 139 11.19 2.78 17.09
CA THR A 139 11.82 1.68 16.35
C THR A 139 10.77 0.70 15.81
N LEU A 140 9.73 0.40 16.58
CA LEU A 140 8.61 -0.45 16.14
C LEU A 140 7.85 0.17 14.96
N ILE A 141 7.59 1.49 14.99
CA ILE A 141 7.00 2.21 13.85
C ILE A 141 7.87 2.04 12.61
N ARG A 142 9.19 2.24 12.72
CA ARG A 142 10.10 2.09 11.57
C ARG A 142 10.14 0.66 11.02
N LEU A 143 10.19 -0.34 11.90
CA LEU A 143 10.15 -1.74 11.48
C LEU A 143 8.83 -2.08 10.79
N GLN A 144 7.71 -1.59 11.31
CA GLN A 144 6.40 -1.79 10.69
C GLN A 144 6.33 -1.15 9.30
N LEU A 145 6.76 0.11 9.14
CA LEU A 145 6.81 0.78 7.84
C LEU A 145 7.70 0.03 6.83
N ALA A 146 8.85 -0.50 7.28
CA ALA A 146 9.71 -1.32 6.43
C ALA A 146 9.03 -2.63 5.99
N VAL A 147 8.34 -3.32 6.90
CA VAL A 147 7.59 -4.54 6.58
C VAL A 147 6.45 -4.24 5.60
N SER A 148 5.69 -3.17 5.83
CA SER A 148 4.67 -2.70 4.89
C SER A 148 5.28 -2.37 3.52
N GLY A 149 6.41 -1.67 3.47
CA GLY A 149 7.14 -1.39 2.23
C GLY A 149 7.49 -2.65 1.45
N ILE A 150 8.00 -3.69 2.11
CA ILE A 150 8.32 -4.99 1.49
C ILE A 150 7.04 -5.69 0.97
N CYS A 151 5.95 -5.63 1.72
CA CYS A 151 4.66 -6.18 1.29
C CYS A 151 4.10 -5.43 0.07
N GLY A 152 4.24 -4.10 0.05
CA GLY A 152 3.89 -3.25 -1.09
C GLY A 152 4.72 -3.58 -2.34
N LEU A 153 6.03 -3.80 -2.19
CA LEU A 153 6.91 -4.22 -3.28
C LEU A 153 6.54 -5.61 -3.83
N SER A 154 6.23 -6.55 -2.93
CA SER A 154 5.76 -7.88 -3.31
C SER A 154 4.45 -7.79 -4.09
N TRP A 155 3.51 -6.97 -3.61
CA TRP A 155 2.25 -6.71 -4.29
C TRP A 155 2.46 -6.09 -5.67
N PHE A 156 3.31 -5.07 -5.78
CA PHE A 156 3.69 -4.46 -7.05
C PHE A 156 4.25 -5.50 -8.02
N TYR A 157 5.21 -6.33 -7.59
CA TYR A 157 5.81 -7.37 -8.41
C TYR A 157 4.74 -8.30 -8.98
N PHE A 158 3.90 -8.90 -8.12
CA PHE A 158 2.91 -9.87 -8.57
C PHE A 158 1.83 -9.24 -9.47
N LYS A 159 1.41 -8.00 -9.17
CA LYS A 159 0.32 -7.33 -9.88
C LYS A 159 0.74 -6.67 -11.19
N VAL A 160 1.95 -6.12 -11.25
CA VAL A 160 2.41 -5.30 -12.39
C VAL A 160 3.35 -6.07 -13.30
N LEU A 161 4.21 -6.92 -12.72
CA LEU A 161 5.29 -7.60 -13.44
C LEU A 161 4.99 -9.08 -13.72
N ALA A 162 4.29 -9.76 -12.81
CA ALA A 162 4.01 -11.21 -12.96
C ALA A 162 2.67 -11.53 -13.63
N VAL A 163 1.83 -10.53 -13.92
CA VAL A 163 0.58 -10.74 -14.67
C VAL A 163 0.91 -11.05 -16.12
N PRO A 164 0.44 -12.17 -16.69
CA PRO A 164 0.69 -12.51 -18.09
C PRO A 164 0.12 -11.48 -19.07
N ASP A 165 0.87 -11.20 -20.14
CA ASP A 165 0.53 -10.17 -21.12
C ASP A 165 -0.80 -10.45 -21.82
N GLU A 166 -1.12 -11.73 -22.07
CA GLU A 166 -2.38 -12.16 -22.66
C GLU A 166 -3.57 -11.83 -21.76
N VAL A 167 -3.42 -11.95 -20.43
CA VAL A 167 -4.46 -11.55 -19.47
C VAL A 167 -4.56 -10.03 -19.40
N ALA A 168 -3.41 -9.35 -19.34
CA ALA A 168 -3.36 -7.89 -19.29
C ALA A 168 -3.93 -7.24 -20.57
N ALA A 169 -3.81 -7.89 -21.73
CA ALA A 169 -4.37 -7.45 -23.01
C ALA A 169 -5.90 -7.51 -23.07
N THR A 170 -6.54 -8.30 -22.19
CA THR A 170 -8.01 -8.36 -22.10
C THR A 170 -8.65 -7.14 -21.43
N VAL A 171 -7.85 -6.19 -20.94
CA VAL A 171 -8.30 -4.95 -20.30
C VAL A 171 -7.89 -3.76 -21.14
N SER A 172 -8.72 -2.71 -21.18
CA SER A 172 -8.43 -1.52 -21.97
C SER A 172 -7.07 -0.89 -21.59
N ALA A 173 -6.35 -0.40 -22.60
CA ALA A 173 -5.03 0.19 -22.39
C ALA A 173 -5.02 1.35 -21.37
N PRO A 174 -6.01 2.28 -21.37
CA PRO A 174 -6.04 3.36 -20.38
C PRO A 174 -6.14 2.84 -18.93
N LEU A 175 -7.02 1.86 -18.67
CA LEU A 175 -7.17 1.29 -17.32
C LEU A 175 -5.91 0.53 -16.89
N ARG A 176 -5.29 -0.22 -17.81
CA ARG A 176 -4.03 -0.92 -17.53
C ARG A 176 -2.91 0.06 -17.19
N LEU A 177 -2.74 1.13 -17.97
CA LEU A 177 -1.69 2.12 -17.74
C LEU A 177 -1.90 2.88 -16.44
N SER A 178 -3.13 3.36 -16.18
CA SER A 178 -3.45 4.06 -14.93
C SER A 178 -3.32 3.16 -13.71
N ALA A 179 -3.68 1.88 -13.80
CA ALA A 179 -3.48 0.91 -12.74
C ALA A 179 -1.99 0.65 -12.45
N LYS A 180 -1.16 0.49 -13.49
CA LYS A 180 0.29 0.33 -13.32
C LYS A 180 0.90 1.58 -12.68
N ALA A 181 0.60 2.77 -13.22
CA ALA A 181 1.08 4.03 -12.67
C ALA A 181 0.64 4.23 -11.21
N GLY A 182 -0.63 4.00 -10.90
CA GLY A 182 -1.17 4.11 -9.54
C GLY A 182 -0.53 3.14 -8.57
N THR A 183 -0.30 1.89 -8.98
CA THR A 183 0.41 0.87 -8.18
C THR A 183 1.87 1.26 -7.95
N THR A 184 2.54 1.80 -8.98
CA THR A 184 3.91 2.31 -8.86
C THR A 184 3.99 3.46 -7.86
N ILE A 185 3.12 4.46 -7.98
CA ILE A 185 3.11 5.62 -7.07
C ILE A 185 2.82 5.17 -5.63
N PHE A 186 1.85 4.26 -5.46
CA PHE A 186 1.53 3.67 -4.16
C PHE A 186 2.75 3.02 -3.51
N VAL A 187 3.45 2.14 -4.24
CA VAL A 187 4.61 1.46 -3.66
C VAL A 187 5.79 2.39 -3.45
N LEU A 188 6.00 3.39 -4.32
CA LEU A 188 7.02 4.42 -4.11
C LEU A 188 6.75 5.19 -2.82
N HIS A 189 5.50 5.57 -2.56
CA HIS A 189 5.11 6.24 -1.33
C HIS A 189 5.40 5.34 -0.11
N CYS A 190 4.83 4.14 -0.05
CA CYS A 190 4.96 3.29 1.14
C CYS A 190 6.38 2.73 1.35
N ALA A 191 7.05 2.26 0.30
CA ALA A 191 8.33 1.57 0.44
C ALA A 191 9.56 2.49 0.46
N ILE A 192 9.44 3.70 -0.10
CA ILE A 192 10.54 4.66 -0.15
C ILE A 192 10.23 5.83 0.76
N LEU A 193 9.12 6.53 0.51
CA LEU A 193 8.85 7.76 1.24
C LEU A 193 8.57 7.47 2.72
N ASP A 194 7.61 6.59 3.02
CA ASP A 194 7.24 6.28 4.42
C ASP A 194 8.31 5.45 5.14
N ALA A 195 8.91 4.46 4.49
CA ALA A 195 9.89 3.59 5.16
C ALA A 195 11.29 4.21 5.32
N ILE A 196 11.69 5.13 4.43
CA ILE A 196 13.07 5.62 4.34
C ILE A 196 13.16 7.14 4.49
N VAL A 197 12.40 7.89 3.69
CA VAL A 197 12.59 9.36 3.57
C VAL A 197 11.98 10.11 4.74
N TRP A 198 10.74 9.80 5.13
CA TRP A 198 10.01 10.54 6.15
C TRP A 198 10.37 10.25 7.60
N PRO A 199 10.73 9.01 8.02
CA PRO A 199 10.98 8.73 9.44
C PRO A 199 12.01 9.66 10.10
N PRO A 200 13.12 10.05 9.43
CA PRO A 200 14.05 11.04 9.97
C PRO A 200 13.45 12.42 10.24
N PHE A 201 12.27 12.76 9.73
CA PHE A 201 11.60 14.03 10.01
C PHE A 201 10.51 13.92 11.09
N PHE A 202 10.03 12.72 11.39
CA PHE A 202 8.95 12.48 12.34
C PHE A 202 9.38 12.45 13.82
N HIS A 203 10.66 12.69 14.11
CA HIS A 203 11.13 12.89 15.48
C HIS A 203 11.09 14.39 15.83
N LYS A 204 10.81 14.69 17.10
CA LYS A 204 11.02 16.01 17.69
C LYS A 204 12.46 16.16 18.16
#